data_AF-A0A7S0MSY6-F1
#
_entry.id   AF-A0A7S0MSY6-F1
#
_cell.length_a   1.000
_cell.length_b   1.000
_cell.length_c   1.000
_cell.angle_alpha   90.00
_cell.angle_beta   90.00
_cell.angle_gamma   90.00
#
_symmetry.space_group_name_H-M   'P 1'
#
loop_
_entity.id
_entity.type
_entity.pdbx_description
1 polymer ?
#
loop_
_entity_poly.entity_id
_entity_poly.type
_entity_poly.pdbx_seq_one_letter_code
_entity_poly.pdbx_strand_id
1 'polypeptide(L)'
;RPPSPAPPPRHNIRSVALANFQRDGLDYMSSALHAAVLYKKVFDHISTKYPHWARRGGRDHIWPWFHDEGACFAPKEIWPSIMLSHWGRMQPETLPNSTHTFYMHHFPDQLTELREELVGSHPCYDPQKDIVIPSFRAPHHLTRSPFLKAGRAGGGGPEGPG
;
A
#
# COMPACT_ATOMS: atom_id res chain seq x y z
N ARG A 1 -8.30 41.22 -19.85
CA ARG A 1 -7.92 39.86 -19.39
C ARG A 1 -7.87 39.91 -17.87
N PRO A 2 -8.73 39.19 -17.13
CA PRO A 2 -8.62 39.15 -15.68
C PRO A 2 -7.28 38.49 -15.29
N PRO A 3 -6.65 38.91 -14.18
CA PRO A 3 -5.45 38.25 -13.69
C PRO A 3 -5.75 36.79 -13.37
N SER A 4 -4.82 35.89 -13.73
CA SER A 4 -4.90 34.48 -13.33
C SER A 4 -5.01 34.40 -11.80
N PRO A 5 -5.86 33.50 -11.26
CA PRO A 5 -5.93 33.27 -9.83
C PRO A 5 -4.54 32.87 -9.31
N ALA A 6 -4.18 33.42 -8.15
CA ALA A 6 -2.94 33.07 -7.48
C ALA A 6 -2.89 31.55 -7.22
N PRO A 7 -1.72 30.90 -7.36
CA PRO A 7 -1.59 29.49 -7.05
C PRO A 7 -1.96 29.26 -5.57
N PRO A 8 -2.62 28.13 -5.24
CA PRO A 8 -2.96 27.83 -3.86
C PRO A 8 -1.69 27.79 -3.00
N PRO A 9 -1.79 28.17 -1.71
CA PRO A 9 -0.64 28.16 -0.81
C PRO A 9 -0.11 26.73 -0.69
N ARG A 10 1.20 26.54 -0.94
CA ARG A 10 1.88 25.26 -0.74
C ARG A 10 1.69 24.83 0.71
N HIS A 11 0.85 23.82 0.94
CA HIS A 11 0.63 23.31 2.28
C HIS A 11 1.84 22.48 2.71
N ASN A 12 2.52 22.87 3.79
CA ASN A 12 3.55 22.03 4.40
C ASN A 12 2.91 20.73 4.89
N ILE A 13 3.50 19.56 4.57
CA ILE A 13 3.06 18.24 5.05
C ILE A 13 2.72 18.26 6.55
N ARG A 14 3.51 18.97 7.37
CA ARG A 14 3.26 19.12 8.81
C ARG A 14 1.94 19.85 9.13
N SER A 15 1.61 20.90 8.40
CA SER A 15 0.38 21.66 8.60
C SER A 15 -0.87 20.89 8.17
N VAL A 16 -0.79 20.08 7.11
CA VAL A 16 -1.94 19.26 6.65
C VAL A 16 -2.18 18.09 7.60
N ALA A 17 -1.11 17.42 8.04
CA ALA A 17 -1.20 16.34 9.01
C ALA A 17 -1.81 16.80 10.35
N LEU A 18 -1.49 18.01 10.80
CA LEU A 18 -2.06 18.62 12.01
C LEU A 18 -3.52 19.08 11.80
N ALA A 19 -3.83 19.69 10.65
CA ALA A 19 -5.20 20.13 10.35
C ALA A 19 -6.19 18.95 10.23
N ASN A 20 -5.73 17.80 9.73
CA ASN A 20 -6.55 16.58 9.63
C ASN A 20 -6.81 15.90 11.00
N PHE A 21 -6.04 16.22 12.05
CA PHE A 21 -6.31 15.73 13.41
C PHE A 21 -7.47 16.47 14.10
N GLN A 22 -7.83 17.67 13.62
CA GLN A 22 -8.78 18.56 14.30
C GLN A 22 -10.15 18.64 13.64
N ARG A 23 -10.37 17.98 12.49
CA ARG A 23 -11.69 17.92 11.87
C ARG A 23 -12.44 16.68 12.36
N ASP A 24 -13.47 16.92 13.16
CA ASP A 24 -14.47 15.96 13.56
C ASP A 24 -14.98 15.16 12.35
N GLY A 25 -14.78 13.84 12.38
CA GLY A 25 -15.15 12.92 11.29
C GLY A 25 -14.01 12.71 10.28
N LEU A 26 -13.14 11.74 10.58
CA LEU A 26 -12.13 11.27 9.65
C LEU A 26 -12.82 10.64 8.44
N ASP A 27 -12.89 11.37 7.32
CA ASP A 27 -13.15 10.75 6.02
C ASP A 27 -12.10 9.65 5.79
N TYR A 28 -12.52 8.53 5.20
CA TYR A 28 -11.68 7.36 4.97
C TYR A 28 -10.36 7.76 4.27
N MET A 29 -10.43 8.65 3.27
CA MET A 29 -9.26 9.12 2.51
C MET A 29 -8.24 9.86 3.38
N SER A 30 -8.71 10.59 4.39
CA SER A 30 -7.84 11.23 5.39
C SER A 30 -7.07 10.19 6.22
N SER A 31 -7.67 9.02 6.47
CA SER A 31 -7.06 7.94 7.27
C SER A 31 -5.92 7.25 6.51
N ALA A 32 -6.04 7.06 5.20
CA ALA A 32 -4.99 6.45 4.37
C ALA A 32 -3.77 7.38 4.25
N LEU A 33 -3.99 8.68 3.96
CA LEU A 33 -2.91 9.67 3.97
C LEU A 33 -2.31 9.87 5.36
N HIS A 34 -3.13 9.79 6.41
CA HIS A 34 -2.65 9.83 7.78
C HIS A 34 -1.70 8.66 8.08
N ALA A 35 -2.08 7.44 7.70
CA ALA A 35 -1.20 6.28 7.80
C ALA A 35 0.11 6.50 7.05
N ALA A 36 0.06 7.01 5.81
CA ALA A 36 1.26 7.34 5.03
C ALA A 36 2.19 8.33 5.75
N VAL A 37 1.63 9.37 6.40
CA VAL A 37 2.42 10.31 7.22
C VAL A 37 3.08 9.61 8.41
N LEU A 38 2.38 8.70 9.08
CA LEU A 38 2.96 7.92 10.19
C LEU A 38 4.09 7.00 9.69
N TYR A 39 3.89 6.29 8.58
CA TYR A 39 4.94 5.49 7.94
C TYR A 39 6.16 6.34 7.58
N LYS A 40 5.96 7.54 7.01
CA LYS A 40 7.06 8.45 6.68
C LYS A 40 7.84 8.87 7.93
N LYS A 41 7.18 9.14 9.06
CA LYS A 41 7.87 9.43 10.33
C LYS A 41 8.70 8.25 10.82
N VAL A 42 8.20 7.02 10.66
CA VAL A 42 8.95 5.80 11.01
C VAL A 42 10.16 5.65 10.08
N PHE A 43 10.00 5.87 8.79
CA PHE A 43 11.12 5.90 7.84
C PHE A 43 12.17 6.95 8.23
N ASP A 44 11.78 8.17 8.57
CA ASP A 44 12.71 9.23 8.98
C ASP A 44 13.48 8.82 10.24
N HIS A 45 12.81 8.18 11.20
CA HIS A 45 13.48 7.63 12.37
C HIS A 45 14.46 6.50 12.00
N ILE A 46 14.02 5.53 11.20
CA ILE A 46 14.85 4.36 10.86
C ILE A 46 16.08 4.78 10.06
N SER A 47 15.88 5.58 9.03
CA SER A 47 16.94 6.04 8.12
C SER A 47 17.98 6.94 8.78
N THR A 48 17.60 7.65 9.86
CA THR A 48 18.52 8.52 10.61
C THR A 48 19.20 7.82 11.78
N LYS A 49 18.52 6.86 12.44
CA LYS A 49 19.02 6.22 13.66
C LYS A 49 19.79 4.93 13.41
N TYR A 50 19.51 4.22 12.32
CA TYR A 50 20.11 2.92 12.05
C TYR A 50 20.84 2.89 10.70
N PRO A 51 22.01 2.24 10.62
CA PRO A 51 22.82 2.21 9.39
C PRO A 51 22.24 1.30 8.30
N HIS A 52 21.24 0.47 8.63
CA HIS A 52 20.74 -0.58 7.75
C HIS A 52 20.04 -0.03 6.52
N TRP A 53 19.30 1.08 6.65
CA TRP A 53 18.60 1.69 5.54
C TRP A 53 19.54 2.05 4.37
N ALA A 54 20.62 2.78 4.69
CA ALA A 54 21.58 3.28 3.72
C ALA A 54 22.38 2.15 3.03
N ARG A 55 22.52 0.98 3.66
CA ARG A 55 23.29 -0.16 3.14
C ARG A 55 22.83 -0.61 1.76
N ARG A 56 21.52 -0.64 1.51
CA ARG A 56 20.93 -1.05 0.22
C ARG A 56 19.85 -0.10 -0.28
N GLY A 57 19.73 1.08 0.31
CA GLY A 57 18.67 2.05 -0.03
C GLY A 57 17.28 1.47 0.21
N GLY A 58 17.08 0.77 1.33
CA GLY A 58 15.79 0.19 1.72
C GLY A 58 15.39 -1.13 1.05
N ARG A 59 16.06 -1.57 -0.02
CA ARG A 59 15.67 -2.79 -0.81
C ARG A 59 15.64 -4.10 -0.01
N ASP A 60 16.28 -4.13 1.15
CA ASP A 60 16.35 -5.25 2.08
C ASP A 60 15.43 -5.10 3.30
N HIS A 61 14.59 -4.06 3.32
CA HIS A 61 13.60 -3.83 4.38
C HIS A 61 12.25 -4.39 3.93
N ILE A 62 11.48 -4.90 4.89
CA ILE A 62 10.12 -5.42 4.67
C ILE A 62 9.16 -4.54 5.45
N TRP A 63 8.14 -4.01 4.79
CA TRP A 63 7.11 -3.17 5.41
C TRP A 63 5.75 -3.86 5.35
N PRO A 64 5.05 -4.03 6.50
CA PRO A 64 3.73 -4.64 6.52
C PRO A 64 2.67 -3.67 5.98
N TRP A 65 1.98 -4.07 4.92
CA TRP A 65 0.88 -3.34 4.29
C TRP A 65 -0.35 -4.25 4.18
N PHE A 66 -0.85 -4.67 5.33
CA PHE A 66 -1.92 -5.67 5.44
C PHE A 66 -3.33 -5.15 5.17
N HIS A 67 -3.49 -3.84 4.96
CA HIS A 67 -4.76 -3.22 4.63
C HIS A 67 -5.00 -3.21 3.12
N ASP A 68 -6.27 -3.38 2.66
CA ASP A 68 -6.71 -3.56 1.25
C ASP A 68 -5.78 -2.92 0.20
N GLU A 69 -5.95 -1.63 -0.03
CA GLU A 69 -5.09 -0.86 -0.93
C GLU A 69 -3.94 -0.17 -0.18
N GLY A 70 -3.52 -0.69 0.98
CA GLY A 70 -2.61 0.01 1.89
C GLY A 70 -1.28 0.39 1.24
N ALA A 71 -0.67 -0.55 0.50
CA ALA A 71 0.60 -0.32 -0.19
C ALA A 71 0.51 0.75 -1.31
N CYS A 72 -0.70 1.03 -1.82
CA CYS A 72 -0.92 2.13 -2.76
C CYS A 72 -0.59 3.50 -2.14
N PHE A 73 -0.63 3.61 -0.82
CA PHE A 73 -0.33 4.84 -0.07
C PHE A 73 1.06 4.82 0.58
N ALA A 74 1.91 3.87 0.21
CA ALA A 74 3.26 3.84 0.74
C ALA A 74 3.98 5.15 0.41
N PRO A 75 4.69 5.77 1.36
CA PRO A 75 5.54 6.90 1.03
C PRO A 75 6.58 6.50 -0.03
N LYS A 76 6.82 7.38 -1.00
CA LYS A 76 7.72 7.11 -2.13
C LYS A 76 9.14 6.73 -1.69
N GLU A 77 9.59 7.22 -0.53
CA GLU A 77 10.89 6.87 0.04
C GLU A 77 10.94 5.43 0.58
N ILE A 78 9.79 4.89 1.01
CA ILE A 78 9.66 3.52 1.50
C ILE A 78 9.49 2.53 0.34
N TRP A 79 8.87 2.97 -0.77
CA TRP A 79 8.53 2.13 -1.93
C TRP A 79 9.65 1.24 -2.51
N PRO A 80 10.94 1.64 -2.52
CA PRO A 80 12.03 0.76 -2.97
C PRO A 80 12.22 -0.52 -2.14
N SER A 81 11.62 -0.59 -0.95
CA SER A 81 11.64 -1.75 -0.07
C SER A 81 10.69 -2.86 -0.54
N ILE A 82 10.67 -3.98 0.18
CA ILE A 82 9.72 -5.07 -0.03
C ILE A 82 8.42 -4.73 0.69
N MET A 83 7.31 -4.65 -0.05
CA MET A 83 5.99 -4.50 0.53
C MET A 83 5.45 -5.90 0.85
N LEU A 84 5.13 -6.14 2.12
CA LEU A 84 4.39 -7.32 2.55
C LEU A 84 2.90 -6.96 2.50
N SER A 85 2.31 -7.15 1.34
CA SER A 85 0.95 -6.71 1.02
C SER A 85 0.01 -7.91 1.00
N HIS A 86 -1.29 -7.70 1.22
CA HIS A 86 -2.31 -8.70 0.88
C HIS A 86 -3.03 -8.34 -0.44
N TRP A 87 -2.50 -7.33 -1.14
CA TRP A 87 -2.93 -6.82 -2.43
C TRP A 87 -1.82 -7.00 -3.47
N GLY A 88 -2.13 -7.79 -4.49
CA GLY A 88 -1.17 -8.22 -5.51
C GLY A 88 -1.64 -8.02 -6.94
N ARG A 89 -2.60 -7.11 -7.17
CA ARG A 89 -3.20 -6.93 -8.49
C ARG A 89 -2.28 -6.11 -9.39
N MET A 90 -2.13 -6.56 -10.62
CA MET A 90 -1.30 -5.93 -11.66
C MET A 90 -2.14 -5.31 -12.81
N GLN A 91 -3.46 -5.40 -12.71
CA GLN A 91 -4.36 -4.88 -13.74
C GLN A 91 -4.50 -3.36 -13.58
N PRO A 92 -4.68 -2.61 -14.68
CA PRO A 92 -4.88 -1.16 -14.62
C PRO A 92 -6.07 -0.76 -13.74
N GLU A 93 -5.95 0.41 -13.12
CA GLU A 93 -6.95 1.01 -12.21
C GLU A 93 -8.31 1.25 -12.88
N THR A 94 -8.37 1.31 -14.21
CA THR A 94 -9.53 1.75 -15.01
C THR A 94 -10.62 0.70 -15.24
N LEU A 95 -10.64 -0.42 -14.51
CA LEU A 95 -11.66 -1.45 -14.70
C LEU A 95 -13.02 -1.03 -14.09
N PRO A 96 -14.08 -0.85 -14.91
CA PRO A 96 -15.42 -0.53 -14.41
C PRO A 96 -15.91 -1.62 -13.47
N ASN A 97 -16.57 -1.25 -12.38
CA ASN A 97 -17.14 -2.15 -11.36
C ASN A 97 -16.13 -2.94 -10.51
N SER A 98 -14.86 -2.56 -10.53
CA SER A 98 -13.96 -3.01 -9.47
C SER A 98 -14.14 -2.09 -8.26
N THR A 99 -14.16 -2.63 -7.04
CA THR A 99 -14.22 -1.88 -5.76
C THR A 99 -12.98 -1.01 -5.51
N HIS A 100 -12.23 -0.73 -6.56
CA HIS A 100 -10.77 -0.64 -6.66
C HIS A 100 -10.29 0.75 -7.09
N THR A 101 -11.26 1.62 -7.40
CA THR A 101 -11.03 2.98 -7.87
C THR A 101 -11.27 4.01 -6.78
N PHE A 102 -11.88 3.62 -5.66
CA PHE A 102 -12.40 4.59 -4.70
C PHE A 102 -11.27 5.43 -4.07
N TYR A 103 -10.11 4.83 -3.85
CA TYR A 103 -9.01 5.49 -3.16
C TYR A 103 -8.21 6.41 -4.06
N MET A 104 -7.88 5.97 -5.27
CA MET A 104 -7.00 6.73 -6.17
C MET A 104 -7.71 7.76 -7.04
N HIS A 105 -9.02 7.61 -7.29
CA HIS A 105 -9.78 8.48 -8.20
C HIS A 105 -10.73 9.47 -7.51
N HIS A 106 -10.88 9.41 -6.18
CA HIS A 106 -11.76 10.30 -5.42
C HIS A 106 -11.04 11.09 -4.34
N PHE A 107 -9.78 11.50 -4.59
CA PHE A 107 -9.17 12.51 -3.75
C PHE A 107 -9.82 13.87 -4.02
N PRO A 108 -10.23 14.62 -2.98
CA PRO A 108 -10.49 16.03 -3.10
C PRO A 108 -9.24 16.71 -3.68
N ASP A 109 -9.41 17.66 -4.60
CA ASP A 109 -8.31 18.40 -5.24
C ASP A 109 -7.28 18.95 -4.22
N GLN A 110 -7.75 19.31 -3.02
CA GLN A 110 -6.97 19.82 -1.90
C GLN A 110 -5.94 18.83 -1.34
N LEU A 111 -6.13 17.53 -1.55
CA LEU A 111 -5.25 16.47 -1.06
C LEU A 111 -4.37 15.87 -2.15
N THR A 112 -4.62 16.22 -3.42
CA THR A 112 -3.85 15.74 -4.58
C THR A 112 -2.37 16.12 -4.47
N GLU A 113 -2.08 17.38 -4.15
CA GLU A 113 -0.69 17.84 -3.97
C GLU A 113 0.04 17.06 -2.85
N LEU A 114 -0.63 16.85 -1.72
CA LEU A 114 -0.07 16.08 -0.60
C LEU A 114 0.19 14.63 -0.99
N ARG A 115 -0.74 14.00 -1.72
CA ARG A 115 -0.56 12.64 -2.23
C ARG A 115 0.65 12.57 -3.16
N GLU A 116 0.75 13.47 -4.13
CA GLU A 116 1.87 13.49 -5.07
C GLU A 116 3.21 13.72 -4.35
N GLU A 117 3.24 14.60 -3.35
CA GLU A 117 4.43 14.86 -2.55
C GLU A 117 4.83 13.63 -1.72
N LEU A 118 3.87 12.97 -1.07
CA LEU A 118 4.12 11.89 -0.11
C LEU A 118 4.28 10.52 -0.77
N VAL A 119 3.36 10.16 -1.66
CA VAL A 119 3.21 8.81 -2.26
C VAL A 119 3.82 8.76 -3.66
N GLY A 120 3.70 9.84 -4.44
CA GLY A 120 4.17 9.86 -5.83
C GLY A 120 3.31 8.99 -6.77
N SER A 121 3.96 8.34 -7.74
CA SER A 121 3.31 7.67 -8.88
C SER A 121 3.58 6.16 -8.98
N HIS A 122 4.05 5.54 -7.91
CA HIS A 122 4.32 4.11 -7.94
C HIS A 122 3.04 3.27 -7.94
N PRO A 123 3.06 2.04 -8.51
CA PRO A 123 1.91 1.15 -8.42
C PRO A 123 1.73 0.65 -6.97
N CYS A 124 0.59 0.07 -6.65
CA CYS A 124 0.34 -0.52 -5.33
C CYS A 124 1.16 -1.79 -5.05
N TYR A 125 1.63 -2.46 -6.09
CA TYR A 125 2.29 -3.75 -6.02
C TYR A 125 3.31 -3.88 -7.16
N ASP A 126 4.51 -4.34 -6.83
CA ASP A 126 5.56 -4.69 -7.78
C ASP A 126 5.87 -6.20 -7.70
N PRO A 127 5.50 -6.99 -8.74
CA PRO A 127 5.70 -8.44 -8.74
C PRO A 127 7.18 -8.87 -8.75
N GLN A 128 8.11 -7.96 -8.98
CA GLN A 128 9.54 -8.26 -8.97
C GLN A 128 10.15 -8.25 -7.57
N LYS A 129 9.49 -7.62 -6.59
CA LYS A 129 10.05 -7.45 -5.23
C LYS A 129 9.06 -7.69 -4.10
N ASP A 130 7.77 -7.48 -4.30
CA ASP A 130 6.77 -7.48 -3.23
C ASP A 130 6.23 -8.88 -2.96
N ILE A 131 5.80 -9.10 -1.71
CA ILE A 131 5.27 -10.38 -1.25
C ILE A 131 3.78 -10.22 -0.98
N VAL A 132 2.98 -11.04 -1.67
CA VAL A 132 1.53 -11.11 -1.45
C VAL A 132 1.23 -12.20 -0.43
N ILE A 133 0.77 -11.80 0.75
CA ILE A 133 0.18 -12.73 1.71
C ILE A 133 -1.30 -12.92 1.37
N PRO A 134 -1.86 -14.14 1.55
CA PRO A 134 -3.29 -14.33 1.42
C PRO A 134 -4.04 -13.34 2.31
N SER A 135 -5.06 -12.69 1.73
CA SER A 135 -6.10 -11.98 2.48
C SER A 135 -6.50 -12.81 3.71
N PHE A 136 -6.68 -12.17 4.88
CA PHE A 136 -7.20 -12.78 6.12
C PHE A 136 -8.63 -13.27 5.91
N ARG A 137 -8.77 -14.31 5.10
CA ARG A 137 -9.98 -15.07 4.88
C ARG A 137 -9.93 -16.24 5.84
N ALA A 138 -11.08 -16.59 6.41
CA ALA A 138 -11.19 -17.81 7.17
C ALA A 138 -10.63 -19.00 6.35
N PRO A 139 -9.88 -19.95 6.96
CA PRO A 139 -9.20 -21.02 6.24
C PRO A 139 -10.08 -21.82 5.27
N HIS A 140 -11.38 -21.91 5.54
CA HIS A 140 -12.34 -22.58 4.64
C HIS A 140 -12.38 -21.95 3.24
N HIS A 141 -12.12 -20.65 3.10
CA HIS A 141 -12.02 -19.98 1.79
C HIS A 141 -10.78 -20.39 0.99
N LEU A 142 -9.74 -20.91 1.65
CA LEU A 142 -8.52 -21.36 1.00
C LEU A 142 -8.57 -22.84 0.61
N THR A 143 -9.54 -23.62 1.10
CA THR A 143 -9.66 -25.08 0.85
C THR A 143 -9.71 -25.47 -0.63
N ARG A 144 -10.19 -24.57 -1.47
CA ARG A 144 -10.26 -24.75 -2.93
C ARG A 144 -8.99 -24.32 -3.67
N SER A 145 -8.02 -23.73 -2.98
CA SER A 145 -6.79 -23.25 -3.59
C SER A 145 -5.99 -24.43 -4.16
N PRO A 146 -5.63 -24.42 -5.45
CA PRO A 146 -4.80 -25.46 -6.04
C PRO A 146 -3.40 -25.50 -5.42
N PHE A 147 -2.95 -24.39 -4.80
CA PHE A 147 -1.65 -24.28 -4.14
C PHE A 147 -1.58 -24.96 -2.77
N LEU A 148 -2.72 -25.24 -2.12
CA LEU A 148 -2.75 -26.02 -0.86
C LEU A 148 -2.81 -27.54 -1.10
N LYS A 149 -3.00 -27.99 -2.35
CA LYS A 149 -3.05 -29.42 -2.70
C LYS A 149 -1.68 -30.04 -2.92
N ALA A 150 -0.60 -29.24 -2.90
CA ALA A 150 0.75 -29.70 -3.24
C ALA A 150 1.47 -30.51 -2.14
N GLY A 151 0.81 -30.82 -1.01
CA GLY A 151 1.44 -31.48 0.15
C GLY A 151 1.20 -32.98 0.32
N ARG A 152 0.56 -33.68 -0.63
CA ARG A 152 0.18 -35.11 -0.45
C ARG A 152 0.56 -36.08 -1.57
N ALA A 153 1.50 -35.71 -2.44
CA ALA A 153 2.04 -36.64 -3.43
C ALA A 153 3.36 -37.25 -2.91
N GLY A 154 3.26 -38.21 -1.99
CA GLY A 154 4.40 -38.93 -1.46
C GLY A 154 3.99 -40.07 -0.53
N GLY A 155 3.60 -41.21 -1.10
CA GLY A 155 3.45 -42.47 -0.37
C GLY A 155 2.06 -43.09 -0.47
N GLY A 156 1.92 -44.08 -1.34
CA GLY A 156 0.73 -44.93 -1.44
C GLY A 156 0.60 -45.52 -2.83
N GLY A 157 1.32 -46.61 -3.10
CA GLY A 157 1.15 -47.39 -4.33
C GLY A 157 -0.23 -48.04 -4.42
N PRO A 158 -0.60 -48.59 -5.59
CA PRO A 158 -1.93 -49.13 -5.81
C PRO A 158 -2.04 -50.53 -5.19
N GLU A 159 -2.93 -50.71 -4.22
CA GLU A 159 -3.51 -52.02 -3.94
C GLU A 159 -4.73 -52.21 -4.85
N GLY A 160 -4.64 -53.21 -5.74
CA GLY A 160 -5.73 -53.61 -6.62
C GLY A 160 -6.82 -54.40 -5.88
N PRO A 161 -8.01 -54.56 -6.48
CA PRO A 161 -9.14 -55.22 -5.84
C PRO A 161 -9.03 -56.75 -5.91
N GLY A 162 -9.30 -57.39 -4.77
CA GLY A 162 -9.76 -58.78 -4.66
C GLY A 162 -11.20 -58.80 -4.18
#